data_AF-A0A2I0QHC1-F1
#
_entry.id   AF-A0A2I0QHC1-F1
#
_cell.length_a   1.000
_cell.length_b   1.000
_cell.length_c   1.000
_cell.angle_alpha   90.00
_cell.angle_beta   90.00
_cell.angle_gamma   90.00
#
_symmetry.space_group_name_H-M   'P 1'
#
loop_
_entity.id
_entity.type
_entity.pdbx_description
1 polymer ?
#
loop_
_entity_poly.entity_id
_entity_poly.type
_entity_poly.pdbx_seq_one_letter_code
_entity_poly.pdbx_strand_id
1 'polypeptide(L)'
;CNLTTQACQNLICAAGYFSQNHTCQRNVSYCFNNSECLGNQTCNLTTHSCENLVCPAGQQAQNHQCVLVGGVTGGSGGCTTCAPQPYGGIPSGQVTTTHQISTTIPDTTTPGSHCFKTECTTNTYQDGKLTASTTKNIPVAADILLTLPDDSDVIVHTYPNGEICYDFGCGIYTITIPKGVCGDEYSKTITTTYGKLHITPSDLTKAKINETLTYIIKDDSGNAVKDAKVTVTLPDGNMVKTSDYNGKVIFNVGEKEGSYTLTASKDCYENETLTGTIVMPKLVITCDSQVNVNETLCCYVKDQDGNDVKDANVKLTTPGGETSLISDANGKVCTNETAIAGDVTATASKKGYGDSNIATGKIKEVAEIICPKECKCGCEEGTIQCKKCPECNIFGLPCWILLLLLVLIALLLFLLLRKKKIYADEESVNKAIKEGQLENMANKYGKIYVSRKMYDKIQGMDTDDKIKNKFEFADLDEKGEKYRQECGDEHVARAKQFNVDILTANDETAKKAEENKIKVKRYEEI
;
A
#
# COMPACT_ATOMS: atom_id res chain seq x y z
N CYS A 1 18.57 51.84 6.68
CA CYS A 1 17.12 51.92 6.45
C CYS A 1 16.44 51.12 7.55
N ASN A 2 15.45 51.67 8.26
CA ASN A 2 14.80 50.92 9.33
C ASN A 2 13.79 49.94 8.73
N LEU A 3 14.05 48.62 8.85
CA LEU A 3 13.24 47.58 8.21
C LEU A 3 11.82 47.44 8.80
N THR A 4 11.56 48.07 9.95
CA THR A 4 10.25 48.05 10.61
C THR A 4 9.38 49.25 10.23
N THR A 5 9.98 50.44 10.07
CA THR A 5 9.23 51.68 9.76
C THR A 5 9.37 52.14 8.31
N GLN A 6 10.22 51.49 7.52
CA GLN A 6 10.53 51.82 6.12
C GLN A 6 10.98 53.29 5.91
N ALA A 7 11.49 53.94 6.96
CA ALA A 7 12.00 55.30 6.91
C ALA A 7 13.54 55.36 6.93
N CYS A 8 14.09 56.39 6.27
CA CYS A 8 15.50 56.74 6.41
C CYS A 8 15.74 57.38 7.79
N GLN A 9 16.50 56.69 8.63
CA GLN A 9 16.96 57.22 9.92
C GLN A 9 18.44 57.58 9.82
N ASN A 10 18.83 58.67 10.51
CA ASN A 10 20.23 59.04 10.64
C ASN A 10 20.98 57.95 11.39
N LEU A 11 22.17 57.60 10.89
CA LEU A 11 23.06 56.64 11.55
C LEU A 11 23.61 57.29 12.83
N ILE A 12 23.24 56.74 13.99
CA ILE A 12 23.76 57.18 15.29
C ILE A 12 24.98 56.33 15.62
N CYS A 13 26.15 56.97 15.70
CA CYS A 13 27.41 56.30 16.02
C CYS A 13 27.72 56.41 17.52
N ALA A 14 28.43 55.41 18.06
CA ALA A 14 28.94 55.44 19.43
C ALA A 14 29.97 56.58 19.62
N ALA A 15 30.19 57.01 20.87
CA ALA A 15 31.18 58.03 21.19
C ALA A 15 32.57 57.64 20.64
N GLY A 16 33.25 58.59 19.97
CA GLY A 16 34.50 58.34 19.26
C GLY A 16 34.38 57.96 17.78
N TYR A 17 33.15 57.88 17.25
CA TYR A 17 32.89 57.58 15.84
C TYR A 17 31.98 58.64 15.21
N PHE A 18 32.18 58.92 13.91
CA PHE A 18 31.34 59.81 13.12
C PHE A 18 30.75 59.08 11.92
N SER A 19 29.56 59.49 11.48
CA SER A 19 28.90 58.87 10.33
C SER A 19 29.51 59.36 9.02
N GLN A 20 29.97 58.45 8.16
CA GLN A 20 30.40 58.74 6.79
C GLN A 20 30.00 57.57 5.87
N ASN A 21 29.38 57.86 4.72
CA ASN A 21 28.97 56.87 3.72
C ASN A 21 28.21 55.67 4.31
N HIS A 22 27.22 55.92 5.18
CA HIS A 22 26.41 54.88 5.86
C HIS A 22 27.18 53.93 6.79
N THR A 23 28.41 54.28 7.17
CA THR A 23 29.21 53.55 8.18
C THR A 23 29.66 54.50 9.30
N CYS A 24 29.92 53.94 10.48
CA CYS A 24 30.53 54.69 11.58
C CYS A 24 32.04 54.59 11.46
N GLN A 25 32.70 55.69 11.10
CA GLN A 25 34.15 55.77 11.00
C GLN A 25 34.75 56.30 12.30
N ARG A 26 35.87 55.71 12.72
CA ARG A 26 36.55 56.08 13.96
C ARG A 26 37.17 57.47 13.82
N ASN A 27 36.95 58.34 14.80
CA ASN A 27 37.70 59.58 14.91
C ASN A 27 39.14 59.25 15.33
N VAL A 28 40.09 59.47 14.42
CA VAL A 28 41.53 59.18 14.62
C VAL A 28 42.16 59.92 15.81
N SER A 29 41.49 60.95 16.34
CA SER A 29 41.93 61.70 17.51
C SER A 29 41.35 61.18 18.83
N TYR A 30 40.47 60.17 18.77
CA TYR A 30 39.76 59.61 19.93
C TYR A 30 40.39 58.28 20.38
N CYS A 31 40.68 58.14 21.67
CA CYS A 31 41.35 56.97 22.23
C CYS A 31 40.61 56.38 23.44
N PHE A 32 40.70 55.04 23.58
CA PHE A 32 40.20 54.31 24.75
C PHE A 32 41.31 53.74 25.63
N ASN A 33 42.53 53.63 25.10
CA ASN A 33 43.71 53.17 25.82
C ASN A 33 44.99 53.64 25.10
N ASN A 34 46.15 53.43 25.73
CA ASN A 34 47.43 53.95 25.21
C ASN A 34 47.87 53.33 23.87
N SER A 35 47.49 52.08 23.57
CA SER A 35 47.92 51.41 22.33
C SER A 35 47.33 52.03 21.05
N GLU A 36 46.33 52.91 21.22
CA GLU A 36 45.66 53.63 20.14
C GLU A 36 46.30 55.00 19.87
N CYS A 37 47.34 55.37 20.62
CA CYS A 37 48.09 56.62 20.47
C CYS A 37 49.48 56.37 19.86
N LEU A 38 50.18 57.42 19.43
CA LEU A 38 51.57 57.29 18.98
C LEU A 38 52.48 56.90 20.16
N GLY A 39 53.63 56.26 19.87
CA GLY A 39 54.50 55.68 20.90
C GLY A 39 55.06 56.66 21.95
N ASN A 40 55.00 57.96 21.68
CA ASN A 40 55.36 59.05 22.61
C ASN A 40 54.14 59.76 23.25
N GLN A 41 52.95 59.19 23.12
CA GLN A 41 51.69 59.71 23.64
C GLN A 41 51.02 58.72 24.58
N THR A 42 50.11 59.22 25.42
CA THR A 42 49.23 58.42 26.28
C THR A 42 47.79 58.89 26.12
N CYS A 43 46.84 57.98 26.26
CA CYS A 43 45.43 58.31 26.18
C CYS A 43 44.95 58.94 27.48
N ASN A 44 44.47 60.18 27.42
CA ASN A 44 43.78 60.79 28.54
C ASN A 44 42.35 60.24 28.60
N LEU A 45 42.08 59.36 29.56
CA LEU A 45 40.77 58.69 29.71
C LEU A 45 39.63 59.65 30.12
N THR A 46 39.93 60.89 30.49
CA THR A 46 38.92 61.91 30.83
C THR A 46 38.46 62.67 29.59
N THR A 47 39.39 63.02 28.70
CA THR A 47 39.12 63.79 27.47
C THR A 47 39.02 62.89 26.23
N HIS A 48 39.39 61.62 26.36
CA HIS A 48 39.53 60.63 25.29
C HIS A 48 40.43 61.11 24.13
N SER A 49 41.46 61.90 24.43
CA SER A 49 42.44 62.39 23.46
C SER A 49 43.86 61.89 23.75
N CYS A 50 44.64 61.63 22.70
CA CYS A 50 46.05 61.31 22.83
C CYS A 50 46.87 62.55 23.19
N GLU A 51 47.58 62.50 24.32
CA GLU A 51 48.41 63.59 24.83
C GLU A 51 49.88 63.17 24.87
N ASN A 52 50.80 64.11 24.61
CA ASN A 52 52.24 63.81 24.62
C ASN A 52 52.72 63.44 26.03
N LEU A 53 53.47 62.36 26.14
CA LEU A 53 54.05 61.90 27.40
C LEU A 53 55.23 62.82 27.79
N VAL A 54 55.09 63.52 28.93
CA VAL A 54 56.14 64.39 29.46
C VAL A 54 57.05 63.59 30.40
N CYS A 55 58.29 63.34 29.97
CA CYS A 55 59.25 62.55 30.74
C CYS A 55 60.18 63.42 31.61
N PRO A 56 60.59 62.94 32.81
CA PRO A 56 61.60 63.60 33.63
C PRO A 56 62.97 63.72 32.93
N ALA A 57 63.78 64.69 33.35
CA ALA A 57 65.12 64.92 32.80
C ALA A 57 65.99 63.65 32.85
N GLY A 58 66.59 63.29 31.71
CA GLY A 58 67.39 62.06 31.54
C GLY A 58 66.62 60.85 31.02
N GLN A 59 65.31 60.98 30.76
CA GLN A 59 64.47 59.95 30.15
C GLN A 59 63.85 60.43 28.83
N GLN A 60 63.55 59.49 27.92
CA GLN A 60 62.82 59.74 26.69
C GLN A 60 61.56 58.84 26.63
N ALA A 61 60.50 59.32 25.98
CA ALA A 61 59.28 58.55 25.80
C ALA A 61 59.49 57.46 24.74
N GLN A 62 59.32 56.19 25.11
CA GLN A 62 59.29 55.05 24.19
C GLN A 62 58.17 54.08 24.61
N ASN A 63 57.37 53.62 23.64
CA ASN A 63 56.28 52.66 23.85
C ASN A 63 55.36 53.02 25.03
N HIS A 64 54.90 54.28 25.09
CA HIS A 64 54.01 54.80 26.13
C HIS A 64 54.60 54.82 27.55
N GLN A 65 55.93 54.74 27.70
CA GLN A 65 56.65 54.81 28.97
C GLN A 65 57.89 55.70 28.85
N CYS A 66 58.36 56.25 29.98
CA CYS A 66 59.62 57.00 30.02
C CYS A 66 60.77 56.05 30.32
N VAL A 67 61.79 56.00 29.44
CA VAL A 67 62.96 55.14 29.56
C VAL A 67 64.25 55.95 29.68
N LEU A 68 65.20 55.50 30.50
CA LEU A 68 66.51 56.14 30.69
C LEU A 68 67.33 56.13 29.39
N VAL A 69 67.94 57.27 29.05
CA VAL A 69 68.82 57.38 27.89
C VAL A 69 70.19 56.80 28.24
N GLY A 70 70.51 55.59 27.75
CA GLY A 70 71.82 54.96 27.90
C GLY A 70 72.92 55.72 27.15
N GLY A 71 73.86 56.30 27.90
CA GLY A 71 74.97 57.10 27.37
C GLY A 71 76.15 56.28 26.82
N VAL A 72 76.78 56.84 25.78
CA VAL A 72 78.04 56.37 25.19
C VAL A 72 79.23 56.98 25.94
N THR A 73 80.32 56.22 25.96
CA THR A 73 81.56 56.22 26.76
C THR A 73 82.54 57.38 26.63
N GLY A 74 83.34 57.58 27.70
CA GLY A 74 84.74 58.06 27.69
C GLY A 74 85.08 58.90 28.94
N GLY A 75 86.12 58.72 29.75
CA GLY A 75 87.23 57.78 29.81
C GLY A 75 88.21 58.22 30.92
N SER A 76 89.01 57.27 31.44
CA SER A 76 90.24 57.40 32.24
C SER A 76 90.16 57.74 33.75
N GLY A 77 90.96 56.98 34.53
CA GLY A 77 91.38 57.32 35.90
C GLY A 77 91.06 56.25 36.94
N GLY A 78 91.95 55.25 37.09
CA GLY A 78 91.71 54.07 37.92
C GLY A 78 91.93 54.24 39.43
N CYS A 79 91.55 53.22 40.19
CA CYS A 79 92.43 52.56 41.16
C CYS A 79 91.82 51.22 41.62
N THR A 80 92.72 50.35 42.02
CA THR A 80 92.65 48.92 42.34
C THR A 80 91.78 48.54 43.54
N THR A 81 90.95 47.50 43.42
CA THR A 81 90.93 46.25 44.23
C THR A 81 89.72 45.39 43.86
N CYS A 82 89.96 44.27 43.16
CA CYS A 82 88.96 43.24 42.91
C CYS A 82 89.06 42.15 43.99
N ALA A 83 87.95 41.89 44.67
CA ALA A 83 87.64 40.56 45.21
C ALA A 83 86.25 40.19 44.67
N PRO A 84 86.10 39.09 43.91
CA PRO A 84 84.82 38.72 43.30
C PRO A 84 83.92 38.00 44.31
N GLN A 85 82.68 38.45 44.45
CA GLN A 85 81.57 37.66 44.98
C GLN A 85 80.79 37.08 43.78
N PRO A 86 80.53 35.75 43.72
CA PRO A 86 79.86 35.13 42.59
C PRO A 86 78.35 35.31 42.72
N TYR A 87 77.74 36.11 41.84
CA TYR A 87 76.32 35.94 41.56
C TYR A 87 76.18 34.69 40.69
N GLY A 88 75.67 33.62 41.32
CA GLY A 88 75.31 32.38 40.65
C GLY A 88 74.33 32.65 39.52
N GLY A 89 74.67 32.17 38.32
CA GLY A 89 73.76 32.12 37.21
C GLY A 89 72.53 31.29 37.56
N ILE A 90 71.35 31.87 37.36
CA ILE A 90 70.12 31.09 37.26
C ILE A 90 70.25 30.26 35.97
N PRO A 91 70.08 28.94 35.99
CA PRO A 91 70.12 28.14 34.77
C PRO A 91 68.94 28.53 33.88
N SER A 92 69.27 28.97 32.66
CA SER A 92 68.34 29.20 31.55
C SER A 92 67.71 27.86 31.12
N GLY A 93 66.64 27.45 31.81
CA GLY A 93 65.77 26.39 31.32
C GLY A 93 65.11 26.81 30.00
N GLN A 94 64.94 25.87 29.07
CA GLN A 94 64.34 26.17 27.77
C GLN A 94 62.83 26.37 27.97
N VAL A 95 62.35 27.60 27.77
CA VAL A 95 60.91 27.91 27.76
C VAL A 95 60.40 27.80 26.33
N THR A 96 59.37 27.00 26.12
CA THR A 96 58.66 26.91 24.84
C THR A 96 57.17 27.19 25.05
N THR A 97 56.55 27.86 24.07
CA THR A 97 55.11 28.10 24.05
C THR A 97 54.49 27.44 22.83
N THR A 98 53.36 26.79 23.01
CA THR A 98 52.51 26.30 21.92
C THR A 98 51.16 26.96 22.00
N HIS A 99 50.50 27.12 20.86
CA HIS A 99 49.15 27.61 20.80
C HIS A 99 48.19 26.50 20.34
N GLN A 100 46.91 26.70 20.61
CA GLN A 100 45.86 25.81 20.15
C GLN A 100 44.57 26.60 20.05
N ILE A 101 43.90 26.47 18.91
CA ILE A 101 42.58 27.06 18.68
C ILE A 101 41.50 26.03 19.03
N SER A 102 40.49 26.46 19.78
CA SER A 102 39.26 25.69 20.02
C SER A 102 38.05 26.46 19.52
N THR A 103 37.12 25.76 18.85
CA THR A 103 35.93 26.38 18.25
C THR A 103 34.68 25.52 18.50
N THR A 104 33.50 26.15 18.50
CA THR A 104 32.19 25.46 18.51
C THR A 104 31.56 25.37 17.13
N ILE A 105 32.36 25.49 16.06
CA ILE A 105 31.87 25.45 14.68
C ILE A 105 31.42 24.00 14.39
N PRO A 106 30.15 23.75 14.06
CA PRO A 106 29.68 22.41 13.68
C PRO A 106 30.12 22.06 12.26
N ASP A 107 29.98 20.79 11.87
CA ASP A 107 30.24 20.37 10.49
C ASP A 107 29.09 20.78 9.55
N THR A 108 27.87 20.87 10.10
CA THR A 108 26.66 21.29 9.38
C THR A 108 25.83 22.28 10.18
N THR A 109 25.13 23.19 9.49
CA THR A 109 24.12 24.08 10.08
C THR A 109 22.99 24.37 9.10
N THR A 110 21.89 24.98 9.56
CA THR A 110 20.82 25.47 8.68
C THR A 110 21.13 26.87 8.18
N PRO A 111 20.63 27.31 7.02
CA PRO A 111 20.73 28.71 6.59
C PRO A 111 20.21 29.70 7.66
N GLY A 112 20.84 30.86 7.73
CA GLY A 112 20.52 31.96 8.66
C GLY A 112 21.70 32.43 9.50
N SER A 113 21.42 33.31 10.46
CA SER A 113 22.44 33.91 11.32
C SER A 113 22.90 32.93 12.41
N HIS A 114 24.18 32.59 12.37
CA HIS A 114 24.83 31.75 13.39
C HIS A 114 26.07 32.44 13.94
N CYS A 115 26.33 32.20 15.22
CA CYS A 115 27.51 32.67 15.92
C CYS A 115 28.28 31.47 16.47
N PHE A 116 29.59 31.45 16.26
CA PHE A 116 30.48 30.40 16.77
C PHE A 116 31.53 30.99 17.69
N LYS A 117 31.70 30.39 18.86
CA LYS A 117 32.72 30.83 19.81
C LYS A 117 34.09 30.33 19.37
N THR A 118 35.09 31.19 19.49
CA THR A 118 36.49 30.87 19.22
C THR A 118 37.39 31.28 20.37
N GLU A 119 38.24 30.36 20.78
CA GLU A 119 39.14 30.52 21.93
C GLU A 119 40.56 30.12 21.54
N CYS A 120 41.52 30.83 22.11
CA CYS A 120 42.95 30.61 21.95
C CYS A 120 43.54 30.13 23.28
N THR A 121 44.13 28.95 23.27
CA THR A 121 44.83 28.37 24.43
C THR A 121 46.33 28.46 24.22
N THR A 122 47.02 29.15 25.12
CA THR A 122 48.49 29.22 25.14
C THR A 122 49.02 28.31 26.24
N ASN A 123 49.82 27.33 25.86
CA ASN A 123 50.48 26.40 26.75
C ASN A 123 51.97 26.77 26.84
N THR A 124 52.46 27.01 28.05
CA THR A 124 53.87 27.30 28.33
C THR A 124 54.52 26.10 28.97
N TYR A 125 55.65 25.68 28.42
CA TYR A 125 56.46 24.58 28.91
C TYR A 125 57.81 25.11 29.36
N GLN A 126 58.31 24.58 30.47
CA GLN A 126 59.68 24.80 30.93
C GLN A 126 60.37 23.45 31.04
N ASP A 127 61.47 23.30 30.32
CA ASP A 127 62.23 22.04 30.24
C ASP A 127 61.35 20.84 29.86
N GLY A 128 60.41 21.06 28.94
CA GLY A 128 59.48 20.05 28.43
C GLY A 128 58.26 19.76 29.33
N LYS A 129 58.14 20.40 30.51
CA LYS A 129 56.98 20.23 31.40
C LYS A 129 56.03 21.42 31.29
N LEU A 130 54.73 21.16 31.15
CA LEU A 130 53.70 22.21 31.14
C LEU A 130 53.69 22.93 32.49
N THR A 131 53.94 24.24 32.47
CA THR A 131 53.98 25.09 33.67
C THR A 131 52.80 26.06 33.74
N ALA A 132 52.24 26.46 32.61
CA ALA A 132 51.04 27.29 32.55
C ALA A 132 50.20 26.96 31.31
N SER A 133 48.87 26.98 31.46
CA SER A 133 47.92 26.93 30.36
C SER A 133 46.90 28.05 30.57
N THR A 134 46.67 28.87 29.55
CA THR A 134 45.72 29.98 29.63
C THR A 134 44.88 30.02 28.38
N THR A 135 43.57 29.90 28.55
CA THR A 135 42.58 30.03 27.48
C THR A 135 41.94 31.41 27.55
N LYS A 136 41.86 32.10 26.41
CA LYS A 136 41.18 33.38 26.27
C LYS A 136 40.35 33.36 24.99
N ASN A 137 39.30 34.19 24.95
CA ASN A 137 38.64 34.50 23.69
C ASN A 137 39.67 35.05 22.70
N ILE A 138 39.49 34.72 21.42
CA ILE A 138 40.26 35.38 20.35
C ILE A 138 40.11 36.92 20.50
N PRO A 139 41.19 37.70 20.28
CA PRO A 139 41.16 39.16 20.47
C PRO A 139 39.99 39.81 19.73
N VAL A 140 39.43 40.86 20.33
CA VAL A 140 38.35 41.64 19.72
C VAL A 140 38.82 42.21 18.39
N ALA A 141 37.95 42.15 17.37
CA ALA A 141 38.23 42.63 16.02
C ALA A 141 39.42 41.94 15.33
N ALA A 142 39.68 40.67 15.66
CA ALA A 142 40.59 39.85 14.87
C ALA A 142 39.97 39.58 13.48
N ASP A 143 40.78 39.69 12.43
CA ASP A 143 40.38 39.40 11.07
C ASP A 143 40.36 37.88 10.84
N ILE A 144 39.16 37.35 10.58
CA ILE A 144 38.93 35.96 10.22
C ILE A 144 38.54 35.88 8.76
N LEU A 145 39.13 34.96 8.02
CA LEU A 145 38.81 34.75 6.61
C LEU A 145 37.64 33.77 6.51
N LEU A 146 36.56 34.18 5.85
CA LEU A 146 35.43 33.33 5.51
C LEU A 146 35.37 33.20 3.98
N THR A 147 35.68 32.01 3.49
CA THR A 147 35.49 31.66 2.07
C THR A 147 34.04 31.22 1.87
N LEU A 148 33.34 31.89 0.98
CA LEU A 148 31.95 31.69 0.61
C LEU A 148 31.80 30.52 -0.40
N PRO A 149 30.57 30.02 -0.63
CA PRO A 149 30.33 28.90 -1.56
C PRO A 149 30.69 29.17 -3.03
N ASP A 150 30.86 30.44 -3.41
CA ASP A 150 31.31 30.86 -4.75
C ASP A 150 32.83 31.07 -4.83
N ASP A 151 33.57 30.55 -3.85
CA ASP A 151 35.02 30.70 -3.64
C ASP A 151 35.48 32.15 -3.42
N SER A 152 34.56 33.10 -3.22
CA SER A 152 34.92 34.46 -2.84
C SER A 152 35.21 34.56 -1.34
N ASP A 153 36.13 35.44 -0.97
CA ASP A 153 36.54 35.62 0.42
C ASP A 153 35.95 36.90 1.01
N VAL A 154 35.46 36.80 2.25
CA VAL A 154 35.09 37.95 3.07
C VAL A 154 35.82 37.91 4.39
N ILE A 155 36.20 39.08 4.90
CA ILE A 155 36.79 39.22 6.23
C ILE A 155 35.65 39.47 7.21
N VAL A 156 35.58 38.62 8.25
CA VAL A 156 34.67 38.77 9.37
C VAL A 156 35.46 39.03 10.65
N HIS A 157 34.90 39.83 11.55
CA HIS A 157 35.59 40.23 12.76
C HIS A 157 35.01 39.51 13.99
N THR A 158 35.88 39.15 14.92
CA THR A 158 35.46 38.62 16.23
C THR A 158 34.84 39.69 17.11
N TYR A 159 33.72 39.36 17.73
CA TYR A 159 33.08 40.19 18.75
C TYR A 159 33.84 40.16 20.08
N PRO A 160 33.55 41.07 21.03
CA PRO A 160 34.23 41.11 22.34
C PRO A 160 34.17 39.80 23.16
N ASN A 161 33.17 38.97 22.90
CA ASN A 161 32.98 37.66 23.52
C ASN A 161 33.72 36.52 22.77
N GLY A 162 34.51 36.83 21.74
CA GLY A 162 35.23 35.83 20.92
C GLY A 162 34.36 35.11 19.91
N GLU A 163 33.12 35.56 19.68
CA GLU A 163 32.24 34.96 18.68
C GLU A 163 32.50 35.53 17.29
N ILE A 164 32.32 34.67 16.29
CA ILE A 164 32.24 35.03 14.88
C ILE A 164 30.79 34.79 14.47
N CYS A 165 30.08 35.84 14.07
CA CYS A 165 28.71 35.72 13.58
C CYS A 165 28.66 36.03 12.09
N TYR A 166 27.89 35.23 11.36
CA TYR A 166 27.65 35.43 9.93
C TYR A 166 26.24 34.96 9.56
N ASP A 167 25.66 35.55 8.53
CA ASP A 167 24.39 35.11 7.95
C ASP A 167 24.67 34.12 6.84
N PHE A 168 24.59 32.83 7.16
CA PHE A 168 24.95 31.76 6.25
C PHE A 168 23.81 31.53 5.25
N GLY A 169 24.11 31.76 3.97
CA GLY A 169 23.35 31.22 2.86
C GLY A 169 23.63 29.72 2.68
N CYS A 170 23.15 29.17 1.58
CA CYS A 170 23.27 27.74 1.33
C CYS A 170 24.57 27.41 0.62
N GLY A 171 25.24 26.34 1.04
CA GLY A 171 26.48 25.89 0.45
C GLY A 171 27.55 25.58 1.48
N ILE A 172 28.78 25.44 1.00
CA ILE A 172 29.93 25.08 1.81
C ILE A 172 30.75 26.34 2.05
N TYR A 173 31.04 26.61 3.32
CA TYR A 173 31.86 27.74 3.76
C TYR A 173 33.14 27.19 4.38
N THR A 174 34.23 27.94 4.27
CA THR A 174 35.46 27.64 5.00
C THR A 174 35.80 28.79 5.92
N ILE A 175 35.88 28.52 7.22
CA ILE A 175 36.31 29.49 8.23
C ILE A 175 37.78 29.25 8.50
N THR A 176 38.62 30.24 8.19
CA THR A 176 40.06 30.19 8.43
C THR A 176 40.47 31.28 9.41
N ILE A 177 41.04 30.85 10.53
CA ILE A 177 41.65 31.70 11.55
C ILE A 177 43.14 31.79 11.24
N PRO A 178 43.65 32.95 10.78
CA PRO A 178 45.03 33.08 10.36
C PRO A 178 46.03 32.91 11.52
N LYS A 179 47.25 32.47 11.18
CA LYS A 179 48.35 32.30 12.15
C LYS A 179 48.62 33.53 13.02
N GLY A 180 48.40 34.74 12.49
CA GLY A 180 48.59 35.99 13.23
C GLY A 180 47.64 36.21 14.40
N VAL A 181 46.55 35.43 14.50
CA VAL A 181 45.49 35.62 15.49
C VAL A 181 45.76 34.84 16.79
N CYS A 182 46.22 33.59 16.68
CA CYS A 182 46.48 32.71 17.83
C CYS A 182 47.80 31.92 17.65
N GLY A 183 48.77 32.41 16.88
CA GLY A 183 50.08 31.76 16.70
C GLY A 183 50.09 30.50 15.84
N ASP A 184 48.95 29.84 15.67
CA ASP A 184 48.69 28.73 14.75
C ASP A 184 47.54 29.07 13.80
N GLU A 185 47.57 28.48 12.60
CA GLU A 185 46.47 28.58 11.64
C GLU A 185 45.45 27.47 11.91
N TYR A 186 44.17 27.81 11.82
CA TYR A 186 43.07 26.85 11.91
C TYR A 186 42.14 27.07 10.73
N SER A 187 41.67 25.97 10.13
CA SER A 187 40.66 26.02 9.08
C SER A 187 39.63 24.93 9.31
N LYS A 188 38.35 25.27 9.12
CA LYS A 188 37.24 24.32 9.20
C LYS A 188 36.17 24.65 8.17
N THR A 189 35.69 23.62 7.48
CA THR A 189 34.54 23.70 6.60
C THR A 189 33.24 23.53 7.38
N ILE A 190 32.20 24.25 6.97
CA ILE A 190 30.84 24.12 7.45
C ILE A 190 29.89 24.06 6.25
N THR A 191 29.00 23.06 6.24
CA THR A 191 27.97 22.91 5.21
C THR A 191 26.65 23.46 5.71
N THR A 192 26.09 24.43 5.00
CA THR A 192 24.82 25.05 5.34
C THR A 192 23.70 24.50 4.45
N THR A 193 22.77 23.74 5.03
CA THR A 193 21.69 23.00 4.34
C THR A 193 20.46 22.85 5.23
N TYR A 194 19.26 22.73 4.64
CA TYR A 194 18.04 22.34 5.33
C TYR A 194 17.89 20.81 5.49
N GLY A 195 18.88 20.05 5.04
CA GLY A 195 18.91 18.59 5.12
C GLY A 195 18.53 17.94 3.79
N LYS A 196 18.00 16.72 3.87
CA LYS A 196 17.68 15.90 2.71
C LYS A 196 16.19 15.88 2.40
N LEU A 197 15.86 15.85 1.10
CA LEU A 197 14.50 15.56 0.65
C LEU A 197 14.19 14.06 0.75
N HIS A 198 12.91 13.73 0.94
CA HIS A 198 12.41 12.37 0.95
C HIS A 198 11.17 12.28 0.06
N ILE A 199 11.13 11.29 -0.84
CA ILE A 199 9.98 11.03 -1.71
C ILE A 199 9.14 9.90 -1.08
N THR A 200 7.90 10.21 -0.68
CA THR A 200 6.99 9.26 -0.02
C THR A 200 5.73 9.05 -0.86
N PRO A 201 5.15 7.84 -0.95
CA PRO A 201 5.64 6.55 -0.42
C PRO A 201 6.87 6.04 -1.18
N SER A 202 7.92 5.58 -0.49
CA SER A 202 9.14 5.05 -1.12
C SER A 202 8.98 3.60 -1.58
N ASP A 203 7.95 2.89 -1.11
CA ASP A 203 7.62 1.51 -1.45
C ASP A 203 6.73 1.39 -2.70
N LEU A 204 6.18 2.50 -3.20
CA LEU A 204 5.42 2.56 -4.45
C LEU A 204 6.35 2.43 -5.67
N THR A 205 6.94 1.25 -5.84
CA THR A 205 7.97 0.98 -6.86
C THR A 205 7.39 0.30 -8.11
N LYS A 206 6.10 -0.01 -8.14
CA LYS A 206 5.41 -0.63 -9.27
C LYS A 206 4.14 0.15 -9.61
N ALA A 207 3.93 0.39 -10.91
CA ALA A 207 2.75 1.04 -11.45
C ALA A 207 2.26 0.29 -12.69
N LYS A 208 0.97 0.32 -12.96
CA LYS A 208 0.38 -0.13 -14.23
C LYS A 208 0.43 1.01 -15.25
N ILE A 209 0.52 0.69 -16.54
CA ILE A 209 0.39 1.73 -17.58
C ILE A 209 -0.92 2.53 -17.40
N ASN A 210 -0.88 3.82 -17.71
CA ASN A 210 -1.94 4.82 -17.50
C ASN A 210 -2.34 5.08 -16.04
N GLU A 211 -1.63 4.50 -15.07
CA GLU A 211 -1.88 4.79 -13.66
C GLU A 211 -1.45 6.21 -13.30
N THR A 212 -2.19 6.83 -12.38
CA THR A 212 -1.86 8.14 -11.82
C THR A 212 -1.21 7.94 -10.45
N LEU A 213 0.06 8.32 -10.34
CA LEU A 213 0.81 8.24 -9.10
C LEU A 213 0.74 9.56 -8.33
N THR A 214 0.75 9.43 -7.01
CA THR A 214 0.80 10.55 -6.08
C THR A 214 1.95 10.34 -5.11
N TYR A 215 2.82 11.33 -5.02
CA TYR A 215 3.94 11.38 -4.08
C TYR A 215 3.88 12.64 -3.23
N ILE A 216 4.59 12.61 -2.10
CA ILE A 216 4.77 13.72 -1.17
C ILE A 216 6.26 13.90 -0.92
N ILE A 217 6.75 15.13 -1.10
CA ILE A 217 8.12 15.53 -0.83
C ILE A 217 8.20 16.01 0.62
N LYS A 218 9.10 15.43 1.41
CA LYS A 218 9.30 15.74 2.82
C LYS A 218 10.76 16.09 3.14
N ASP A 219 10.99 16.75 4.27
CA ASP A 219 12.31 16.95 4.86
C ASP A 219 12.66 15.84 5.87
N ASP A 220 13.86 15.89 6.46
CA ASP A 220 14.33 14.93 7.48
C ASP A 220 13.47 14.91 8.75
N SER A 221 12.72 15.98 9.02
CA SER A 221 11.79 16.06 10.15
C SER A 221 10.39 15.51 9.80
N GLY A 222 10.19 15.07 8.55
CA GLY A 222 8.92 14.55 8.04
C GLY A 222 7.91 15.63 7.64
N ASN A 223 8.30 16.91 7.62
CA ASN A 223 7.43 17.99 7.19
C ASN A 223 7.35 18.05 5.68
N ALA A 224 6.21 18.49 5.15
CA ALA A 224 6.02 18.66 3.72
C ALA A 224 6.86 19.83 3.16
N VAL A 225 7.53 19.60 2.03
CA VAL A 225 8.34 20.62 1.35
C VAL A 225 7.58 21.16 0.14
N LYS A 226 7.11 22.40 0.25
CA LYS A 226 6.45 23.15 -0.82
C LYS A 226 7.43 23.61 -1.90
N ASP A 227 6.97 23.76 -3.14
CA ASP A 227 7.73 24.34 -4.27
C ASP A 227 9.03 23.58 -4.61
N ALA A 228 9.15 22.31 -4.22
CA ALA A 228 10.24 21.44 -4.66
C ALA A 228 10.03 21.07 -6.13
N LYS A 229 11.08 21.20 -6.94
CA LYS A 229 11.08 20.79 -8.34
C LYS A 229 11.26 19.27 -8.41
N VAL A 230 10.30 18.58 -9.01
CA VAL A 230 10.32 17.13 -9.22
C VAL A 230 10.41 16.86 -10.72
N THR A 231 11.56 16.33 -11.15
CA THR A 231 11.75 15.85 -12.52
C THR A 231 11.31 14.40 -12.58
N VAL A 232 10.34 14.10 -13.43
CA VAL A 232 9.83 12.74 -13.65
C VAL A 232 10.30 12.27 -15.03
N THR A 233 11.12 11.23 -15.06
CA THR A 233 11.56 10.56 -16.28
C THR A 233 10.70 9.34 -16.50
N LEU A 234 9.96 9.31 -17.61
CA LEU A 234 9.12 8.20 -18.05
C LEU A 234 9.67 7.61 -19.36
N PRO A 235 9.31 6.37 -19.73
CA PRO A 235 9.62 5.82 -21.05
C PRO A 235 9.03 6.63 -22.21
N ASP A 236 7.94 7.38 -21.95
CA ASP A 236 7.28 8.26 -22.92
C ASP A 236 7.90 9.66 -23.00
N GLY A 237 8.84 9.99 -22.13
CA GLY A 237 9.51 11.29 -22.08
C GLY A 237 9.60 11.85 -20.66
N ASN A 238 10.27 12.99 -20.54
CA ASN A 238 10.47 13.66 -19.26
C ASN A 238 9.40 14.74 -19.03
N MET A 239 8.99 14.91 -17.79
CA MET A 239 8.15 16.02 -17.35
C MET A 239 8.67 16.61 -16.04
N VAL A 240 8.33 17.86 -15.78
CA VAL A 240 8.69 18.55 -14.53
C VAL A 240 7.42 18.95 -13.81
N LYS A 241 7.38 18.66 -12.50
CA LYS A 241 6.33 19.07 -11.58
C LYS A 241 6.93 19.91 -10.46
N THR A 242 6.05 20.62 -9.77
CA THR A 242 6.38 21.37 -8.57
C THR A 242 5.46 20.90 -7.45
N SER A 243 6.01 20.64 -6.26
CA SER A 243 5.20 20.22 -5.12
C SER A 243 4.31 21.35 -4.60
N ASP A 244 3.08 21.01 -4.21
CA ASP A 244 2.14 21.97 -3.62
C ASP A 244 2.47 22.29 -2.15
N TYR A 245 1.60 23.06 -1.46
CA TYR A 245 1.80 23.44 -0.05
C TYR A 245 1.92 22.23 0.89
N ASN A 246 1.33 21.09 0.53
CA ASN A 246 1.40 19.83 1.28
C ASN A 246 2.51 18.91 0.76
N GLY A 247 3.44 19.43 -0.06
CA GLY A 247 4.52 18.66 -0.65
C GLY A 247 4.05 17.69 -1.74
N LYS A 248 2.78 17.74 -2.16
CA LYS A 248 2.17 16.73 -3.03
C LYS A 248 2.54 16.95 -4.49
N VAL A 249 2.81 15.86 -5.19
CA VAL A 249 3.06 15.81 -6.64
C VAL A 249 2.24 14.68 -7.24
N ILE A 250 1.53 14.97 -8.34
CA ILE A 250 0.67 14.01 -9.05
C ILE A 250 1.03 14.00 -10.53
N PHE A 251 1.16 12.81 -11.11
CA PHE A 251 1.38 12.62 -12.54
C PHE A 251 0.88 11.25 -13.03
N ASN A 252 0.71 11.11 -14.34
CA ASN A 252 0.36 9.84 -14.98
C ASN A 252 1.63 9.19 -15.55
N VAL A 253 1.77 7.86 -15.41
CA VAL A 253 2.97 7.14 -15.84
C VAL A 253 3.06 6.89 -17.35
N GLY A 254 1.99 7.13 -18.11
CA GLY A 254 1.97 7.00 -19.57
C GLY A 254 1.58 5.61 -20.07
N GLU A 255 1.69 5.40 -21.39
CA GLU A 255 1.19 4.19 -22.08
C GLU A 255 2.29 3.14 -22.31
N LYS A 256 3.57 3.48 -22.12
CA LYS A 256 4.69 2.55 -22.31
C LYS A 256 5.17 1.90 -21.01
N GLU A 257 5.50 0.62 -21.12
CA GLU A 257 6.23 -0.11 -20.08
C GLU A 257 7.69 0.33 -19.99
N GLY A 258 8.31 0.12 -18.82
CA GLY A 258 9.71 0.45 -18.58
C GLY A 258 9.96 0.95 -17.17
N SER A 259 11.08 1.64 -16.94
CA SER A 259 11.38 2.27 -15.66
C SER A 259 10.89 3.72 -15.65
N TYR A 260 10.49 4.20 -14.47
CA TYR A 260 10.35 5.62 -14.22
C TYR A 260 11.26 6.07 -13.08
N THR A 261 11.68 7.33 -13.11
CA THR A 261 12.54 7.94 -12.10
C THR A 261 11.96 9.29 -11.67
N LEU A 262 11.88 9.54 -10.37
CA LEU A 262 11.59 10.85 -9.80
C LEU A 262 12.86 11.39 -9.18
N THR A 263 13.25 12.60 -9.55
CA THR A 263 14.29 13.35 -8.87
C THR A 263 13.68 14.61 -8.27
N ALA A 264 13.61 14.65 -6.95
CA ALA A 264 13.18 15.83 -6.20
C ALA A 264 14.39 16.70 -5.89
N SER A 265 14.24 18.00 -6.12
CA SER A 265 15.29 19.00 -5.93
C SER A 265 14.70 20.30 -5.43
N LYS A 266 15.41 20.96 -4.52
CA LYS A 266 15.07 22.29 -4.03
C LYS A 266 16.35 22.95 -3.52
N ASP A 267 16.45 24.26 -3.72
CA ASP A 267 17.58 25.03 -3.21
C ASP A 267 17.77 24.76 -1.72
N CYS A 268 19.03 24.59 -1.32
CA CYS A 268 19.44 24.33 0.06
C CYS A 268 18.98 22.99 0.65
N TYR A 269 18.52 22.05 -0.18
CA TYR A 269 18.29 20.67 0.22
C TYR A 269 19.16 19.74 -0.60
N GLU A 270 19.55 18.62 -0.02
CA GLU A 270 20.07 17.49 -0.78
C GLU A 270 18.93 16.83 -1.58
N ASN A 271 19.22 16.53 -2.84
CA ASN A 271 18.26 15.90 -3.74
C ASN A 271 17.95 14.46 -3.31
N GLU A 272 16.78 13.98 -3.73
CA GLU A 272 16.41 12.57 -3.60
C GLU A 272 15.98 12.01 -4.94
N THR A 273 16.31 10.74 -5.17
CA THR A 273 15.90 10.03 -6.38
C THR A 273 15.22 8.72 -6.02
N LEU A 274 14.03 8.51 -6.58
CA LEU A 274 13.26 7.28 -6.46
C LEU A 274 13.07 6.67 -7.85
N THR A 275 13.24 5.36 -7.95
CA THR A 275 12.98 4.61 -9.19
C THR A 275 11.88 3.59 -8.99
N GLY A 276 11.11 3.37 -10.04
CA GLY A 276 10.09 2.33 -10.09
C GLY A 276 9.92 1.77 -11.49
N THR A 277 9.04 0.79 -11.63
CA THR A 277 8.75 0.10 -12.89
C THR A 277 7.29 0.24 -13.26
N ILE A 278 7.04 0.52 -14.53
CA ILE A 278 5.74 0.52 -15.17
C ILE A 278 5.57 -0.82 -15.86
N VAL A 279 4.55 -1.56 -15.47
CA VAL A 279 4.19 -2.86 -16.05
C VAL A 279 2.93 -2.74 -16.88
N MET A 280 2.93 -3.40 -18.03
CA MET A 280 1.73 -3.60 -18.81
C MET A 280 1.02 -4.86 -18.30
N PRO A 281 -0.24 -4.80 -17.84
CA PRO A 281 -0.98 -5.99 -17.46
C PRO A 281 -1.17 -6.89 -18.69
N LYS A 282 -1.19 -8.21 -18.52
CA LYS A 282 -1.25 -9.17 -19.62
C LYS A 282 -2.61 -9.83 -19.68
N LEU A 283 -3.16 -10.00 -20.88
CA LEU A 283 -4.38 -10.76 -21.08
C LEU A 283 -4.11 -12.27 -21.03
N VAL A 284 -5.07 -13.00 -20.48
CA VAL A 284 -5.15 -14.45 -20.49
C VAL A 284 -6.46 -14.83 -21.16
N ILE A 285 -6.39 -15.59 -22.24
CA ILE A 285 -7.57 -16.14 -22.89
C ILE A 285 -7.62 -17.65 -22.70
N THR A 286 -8.80 -18.19 -22.45
CA THR A 286 -9.07 -19.62 -22.38
C THR A 286 -10.33 -19.93 -23.18
N CYS A 287 -10.33 -20.99 -23.97
CA CYS A 287 -11.50 -21.45 -24.72
C CYS A 287 -11.97 -22.80 -24.19
N ASP A 288 -13.20 -23.18 -24.50
CA ASP A 288 -13.66 -24.55 -24.26
C ASP A 288 -12.70 -25.50 -24.98
N SER A 289 -12.18 -26.49 -24.24
CA SER A 289 -11.15 -27.39 -24.77
C SER A 289 -11.64 -28.19 -25.98
N GLN A 290 -12.95 -28.46 -26.03
CA GLN A 290 -13.57 -29.23 -27.09
C GLN A 290 -15.09 -28.97 -27.17
N VAL A 291 -15.62 -28.85 -28.39
CA VAL A 291 -17.06 -28.82 -28.69
C VAL A 291 -17.37 -29.72 -29.88
N ASN A 292 -18.61 -30.18 -30.04
CA ASN A 292 -19.03 -30.89 -31.25
C ASN A 292 -19.40 -29.92 -32.38
N VAL A 293 -19.42 -30.43 -33.62
CA VAL A 293 -19.94 -29.68 -34.76
C VAL A 293 -21.37 -29.19 -34.46
N ASN A 294 -21.64 -27.92 -34.78
CA ASN A 294 -22.89 -27.20 -34.52
C ASN A 294 -23.20 -26.88 -33.04
N GLU A 295 -22.27 -27.13 -32.11
CA GLU A 295 -22.36 -26.63 -30.74
C GLU A 295 -21.70 -25.25 -30.61
N THR A 296 -22.12 -24.46 -29.62
CA THR A 296 -21.52 -23.15 -29.34
C THR A 296 -20.15 -23.32 -28.71
N LEU A 297 -19.13 -22.68 -29.28
CA LEU A 297 -17.80 -22.56 -28.68
C LEU A 297 -17.70 -21.22 -27.96
N CYS A 298 -17.25 -21.23 -26.71
CA CYS A 298 -16.98 -20.01 -25.93
C CYS A 298 -15.51 -19.88 -25.53
N CYS A 299 -15.05 -18.63 -25.47
CA CYS A 299 -13.77 -18.24 -24.90
C CYS A 299 -13.98 -17.14 -23.85
N TYR A 300 -13.05 -17.06 -22.90
CA TYR A 300 -13.08 -16.16 -21.75
C TYR A 300 -11.76 -15.41 -21.68
N VAL A 301 -11.82 -14.09 -21.61
CA VAL A 301 -10.67 -13.18 -21.50
C VAL A 301 -10.61 -12.64 -20.08
N LYS A 302 -9.49 -12.91 -19.42
CA LYS A 302 -9.16 -12.45 -18.08
C LYS A 302 -7.85 -11.65 -18.09
N ASP A 303 -7.62 -10.86 -17.05
CA ASP A 303 -6.30 -10.29 -16.78
C ASP A 303 -5.41 -11.32 -16.06
N GLN A 304 -4.13 -10.98 -15.85
CA GLN A 304 -3.19 -11.86 -15.14
C GLN A 304 -3.57 -12.12 -13.67
N ASP A 305 -4.46 -11.29 -13.11
CA ASP A 305 -4.95 -11.40 -11.73
C ASP A 305 -6.24 -12.25 -11.66
N GLY A 306 -6.76 -12.71 -12.81
CA GLY A 306 -7.93 -13.58 -12.94
C GLY A 306 -9.28 -12.86 -13.11
N ASN A 307 -9.27 -11.52 -13.17
CA ASN A 307 -10.47 -10.70 -13.33
C ASN A 307 -10.94 -10.69 -14.79
N ASP A 308 -12.24 -10.66 -15.00
CA ASP A 308 -12.83 -10.65 -16.34
C ASP A 308 -12.58 -9.31 -17.06
N VAL A 309 -12.18 -9.38 -18.33
CA VAL A 309 -11.84 -8.21 -19.14
C VAL A 309 -12.90 -7.97 -20.20
N LYS A 310 -13.78 -6.99 -19.96
CA LYS A 310 -14.78 -6.51 -20.92
C LYS A 310 -14.15 -5.80 -22.12
N ASP A 311 -14.80 -5.79 -23.27
CA ASP A 311 -14.44 -5.01 -24.47
C ASP A 311 -13.03 -5.33 -25.03
N ALA A 312 -12.45 -6.49 -24.70
CA ALA A 312 -11.25 -7.00 -25.37
C ALA A 312 -11.63 -7.57 -26.75
N ASN A 313 -10.78 -7.30 -27.75
CA ASN A 313 -10.92 -7.83 -29.10
C ASN A 313 -10.33 -9.24 -29.13
N VAL A 314 -11.16 -10.23 -29.49
CA VAL A 314 -10.77 -11.63 -29.61
C VAL A 314 -10.75 -12.00 -31.09
N LYS A 315 -9.56 -12.28 -31.60
CA LYS A 315 -9.36 -12.89 -32.91
C LYS A 315 -9.46 -14.41 -32.73
N LEU A 316 -10.53 -14.99 -33.28
CA LEU A 316 -10.83 -16.42 -33.23
C LEU A 316 -10.63 -17.01 -34.63
N THR A 317 -9.77 -18.02 -34.74
CA THR A 317 -9.52 -18.75 -35.98
C THR A 317 -10.10 -20.14 -35.85
N THR A 318 -11.14 -20.43 -36.63
CA THR A 318 -11.75 -21.75 -36.77
C THR A 318 -11.37 -22.34 -38.13
N PRO A 319 -11.62 -23.64 -38.39
CA PRO A 319 -11.43 -24.23 -39.72
C PRO A 319 -12.28 -23.56 -40.82
N GLY A 320 -13.38 -22.90 -40.45
CA GLY A 320 -14.25 -22.15 -41.37
C GLY A 320 -13.76 -20.74 -41.70
N GLY A 321 -12.76 -20.22 -40.97
CA GLY A 321 -12.22 -18.90 -41.17
C GLY A 321 -11.91 -18.15 -39.88
N GLU A 322 -11.53 -16.89 -40.03
CA GLU A 322 -11.18 -15.99 -38.94
C GLU A 322 -12.31 -15.00 -38.66
N THR A 323 -12.67 -14.84 -37.39
CA THR A 323 -13.64 -13.86 -36.91
C THR A 323 -13.07 -13.02 -35.77
N SER A 324 -13.49 -11.75 -35.69
CA SER A 324 -13.15 -10.85 -34.59
C SER A 324 -14.38 -10.59 -33.74
N LEU A 325 -14.29 -10.89 -32.44
CA LEU A 325 -15.36 -10.77 -31.47
C LEU A 325 -14.97 -9.79 -30.36
N ILE A 326 -15.94 -9.19 -29.69
CA ILE A 326 -15.72 -8.31 -28.55
C ILE A 326 -16.27 -8.99 -27.29
N SER A 327 -15.45 -9.12 -26.27
CA SER A 327 -15.83 -9.74 -24.99
C SER A 327 -16.88 -8.92 -24.23
N ASP A 328 -17.82 -9.63 -23.63
CA ASP A 328 -18.86 -9.04 -22.79
C ASP A 328 -18.35 -8.68 -21.38
N ALA A 329 -19.26 -8.25 -20.49
CA ALA A 329 -18.90 -7.84 -19.12
C ALA A 329 -18.23 -8.95 -18.28
N ASN A 330 -18.39 -10.21 -18.65
CA ASN A 330 -17.78 -11.38 -18.01
C ASN A 330 -16.56 -11.88 -18.80
N GLY A 331 -16.01 -11.05 -19.69
CA GLY A 331 -14.88 -11.42 -20.54
C GLY A 331 -15.23 -12.48 -21.59
N LYS A 332 -16.50 -12.80 -21.79
CA LYS A 332 -16.94 -13.95 -22.60
C LYS A 332 -17.17 -13.55 -24.05
N VAL A 333 -16.73 -14.41 -24.97
CA VAL A 333 -17.10 -14.40 -26.39
C VAL A 333 -17.55 -15.80 -26.78
N CYS A 334 -18.57 -15.92 -27.63
CA CYS A 334 -18.99 -17.22 -28.15
C CYS A 334 -19.30 -17.14 -29.64
N THR A 335 -19.12 -18.26 -30.33
CA THR A 335 -19.49 -18.43 -31.73
C THR A 335 -20.26 -19.72 -31.96
N ASN A 336 -21.15 -19.69 -32.95
CA ASN A 336 -21.84 -20.87 -33.48
C ASN A 336 -21.26 -21.30 -34.85
N GLU A 337 -20.17 -20.68 -35.30
CA GLU A 337 -19.47 -21.04 -36.56
C GLU A 337 -18.61 -22.31 -36.38
N THR A 338 -19.23 -23.38 -35.90
CA THR A 338 -18.59 -24.67 -35.58
C THR A 338 -19.00 -25.75 -36.57
N ALA A 339 -19.37 -25.38 -37.80
CA ALA A 339 -19.86 -26.30 -38.83
C ALA A 339 -18.76 -27.20 -39.42
N ILE A 340 -17.48 -26.85 -39.24
CA ILE A 340 -16.32 -27.59 -39.77
C ILE A 340 -15.45 -28.04 -38.61
N ALA A 341 -15.20 -29.34 -38.52
CA ALA A 341 -14.33 -29.92 -37.51
C ALA A 341 -12.86 -29.56 -37.76
N GLY A 342 -12.10 -29.43 -36.67
CA GLY A 342 -10.69 -29.08 -36.70
C GLY A 342 -10.26 -28.30 -35.47
N ASP A 343 -9.02 -27.82 -35.50
CA ASP A 343 -8.45 -27.08 -34.39
C ASP A 343 -8.90 -25.62 -34.41
N VAL A 344 -9.04 -25.05 -33.22
CA VAL A 344 -9.42 -23.66 -33.01
C VAL A 344 -8.32 -22.96 -32.25
N THR A 345 -7.99 -21.73 -32.65
CA THR A 345 -7.06 -20.87 -31.92
C THR A 345 -7.69 -19.52 -31.62
N ALA A 346 -7.39 -18.95 -30.46
CA ALA A 346 -7.86 -17.62 -30.10
C ALA A 346 -6.74 -16.77 -29.49
N THR A 347 -6.74 -15.48 -29.82
CA THR A 347 -5.88 -14.46 -29.21
C THR A 347 -6.72 -13.25 -28.82
N ALA A 348 -6.43 -12.64 -27.68
CA ALA A 348 -7.09 -11.43 -27.21
C ALA A 348 -6.13 -10.24 -27.18
N SER A 349 -6.63 -9.08 -27.60
CA SER A 349 -5.92 -7.79 -27.53
C SER A 349 -6.84 -6.70 -26.98
N LYS A 350 -6.26 -5.76 -26.22
CA LYS A 350 -6.98 -4.59 -25.68
C LYS A 350 -6.00 -3.47 -25.37
N LYS A 351 -6.32 -2.23 -25.75
CA LYS A 351 -5.53 -1.06 -25.35
C LYS A 351 -5.41 -1.03 -23.82
N GLY A 352 -4.19 -0.82 -23.32
CA GLY A 352 -3.91 -0.88 -21.89
C GLY A 352 -3.43 -2.24 -21.38
N TYR A 353 -3.38 -3.25 -22.25
CA TYR A 353 -2.92 -4.60 -21.93
C TYR A 353 -1.93 -5.11 -22.98
N GLY A 354 -1.03 -5.99 -22.54
CA GLY A 354 -0.26 -6.84 -23.42
C GLY A 354 -1.16 -7.96 -23.97
N ASP A 355 -0.97 -8.28 -25.25
CA ASP A 355 -1.72 -9.33 -25.94
C ASP A 355 -1.60 -10.68 -25.23
N SER A 356 -2.65 -11.48 -25.34
CA SER A 356 -2.67 -12.79 -24.74
C SER A 356 -1.75 -13.76 -25.48
N ASN A 357 -1.36 -14.83 -24.78
CA ASN A 357 -0.89 -16.03 -25.48
C ASN A 357 -2.05 -16.65 -26.29
N ILE A 358 -1.71 -17.51 -27.24
CA ILE A 358 -2.70 -18.25 -28.04
C ILE A 358 -3.39 -19.30 -27.15
N ALA A 359 -4.71 -19.25 -27.06
CA ALA A 359 -5.53 -20.36 -26.56
C ALA A 359 -5.85 -21.33 -27.69
N THR A 360 -5.98 -22.61 -27.35
CA THR A 360 -6.35 -23.66 -28.29
C THR A 360 -7.62 -24.38 -27.83
N GLY A 361 -8.41 -24.82 -28.80
CA GLY A 361 -9.61 -25.64 -28.60
C GLY A 361 -9.80 -26.55 -29.82
N LYS A 362 -10.86 -27.37 -29.82
CA LYS A 362 -11.12 -28.31 -30.91
C LYS A 362 -12.61 -28.50 -31.20
N ILE A 363 -13.00 -28.38 -32.46
CA ILE A 363 -14.32 -28.79 -32.93
C ILE A 363 -14.20 -30.23 -33.41
N LYS A 364 -14.92 -31.15 -32.80
CA LYS A 364 -14.94 -32.56 -33.23
C LYS A 364 -16.11 -32.82 -34.15
N GLU A 365 -15.85 -33.59 -35.20
CA GLU A 365 -16.93 -34.25 -35.92
C GLU A 365 -17.74 -35.06 -34.91
N VAL A 366 -19.05 -34.95 -35.01
CA VAL A 366 -19.91 -35.97 -34.43
C VAL A 366 -19.55 -37.24 -35.18
N ALA A 367 -18.92 -38.20 -34.50
CA ALA A 367 -18.53 -39.45 -35.14
C ALA A 367 -19.79 -40.06 -35.76
N GLU A 368 -19.89 -40.02 -37.10
CA GLU A 368 -20.92 -40.77 -37.79
C GLU A 368 -20.68 -42.22 -37.42
N ILE A 369 -21.70 -42.81 -36.83
CA ILE A 369 -21.70 -44.21 -36.49
C ILE A 369 -21.96 -44.95 -37.80
N ILE A 370 -20.88 -45.17 -38.55
CA ILE A 370 -20.94 -45.86 -39.83
C ILE A 370 -21.09 -47.36 -39.52
N CYS A 371 -22.26 -47.88 -39.85
CA CYS A 371 -22.56 -49.29 -39.72
C CYS A 371 -21.55 -50.13 -40.54
N PRO A 372 -20.87 -51.14 -39.95
CA PRO A 372 -19.95 -52.00 -40.68
C PRO A 372 -20.63 -52.62 -41.91
N LYS A 373 -19.95 -52.64 -43.07
CA LYS A 373 -20.47 -53.21 -44.34
C LYS A 373 -20.88 -54.69 -44.23
N GLU A 374 -20.45 -55.35 -43.17
CA GLU A 374 -20.73 -56.74 -42.83
C GLU A 374 -22.16 -56.94 -42.28
N CYS A 375 -22.81 -55.87 -41.83
CA CYS A 375 -24.16 -55.89 -41.29
C CYS A 375 -25.22 -55.92 -42.41
N LYS A 376 -25.70 -57.11 -42.78
CA LYS A 376 -26.68 -57.32 -43.87
C LYS A 376 -28.04 -56.61 -43.72
N CYS A 377 -28.41 -56.14 -42.53
CA CYS A 377 -29.72 -55.51 -42.26
C CYS A 377 -29.65 -54.16 -41.50
N GLY A 378 -28.52 -53.45 -41.60
CA GLY A 378 -28.29 -52.17 -40.90
C GLY A 378 -27.79 -52.34 -39.46
N CYS A 379 -27.65 -51.24 -38.73
CA CYS A 379 -27.19 -51.21 -37.33
C CYS A 379 -28.27 -50.67 -36.39
N GLU A 380 -28.11 -50.90 -35.09
CA GLU A 380 -28.95 -50.26 -34.07
C GLU A 380 -28.67 -48.75 -34.02
N GLU A 381 -29.73 -47.95 -33.91
CA GLU A 381 -29.70 -46.50 -34.04
C GLU A 381 -28.74 -45.87 -33.02
N GLY A 382 -27.73 -45.14 -33.50
CA GLY A 382 -26.69 -44.57 -32.65
C GLY A 382 -25.63 -45.58 -32.15
N THR A 383 -25.47 -46.76 -32.77
CA THR A 383 -24.41 -47.73 -32.43
C THR A 383 -23.79 -48.44 -33.65
N ILE A 384 -22.59 -49.01 -33.47
CA ILE A 384 -21.89 -49.83 -34.49
C ILE A 384 -22.31 -51.31 -34.48
N GLN A 385 -23.34 -51.68 -33.71
CA GLN A 385 -23.81 -53.07 -33.56
C GLN A 385 -24.74 -53.48 -34.72
N CYS A 386 -24.46 -54.61 -35.38
CA CYS A 386 -25.29 -55.12 -36.47
C CYS A 386 -26.70 -55.49 -36.00
N LYS A 387 -27.72 -54.97 -36.67
CA LYS A 387 -29.11 -55.37 -36.49
C LYS A 387 -29.29 -56.81 -36.97
N LYS A 388 -29.89 -57.68 -36.15
CA LYS A 388 -30.27 -59.03 -36.56
C LYS A 388 -31.31 -58.96 -37.69
N CYS A 389 -31.01 -59.59 -38.82
CA CYS A 389 -31.93 -59.73 -39.94
C CYS A 389 -33.16 -60.56 -39.55
N PRO A 390 -34.38 -60.16 -39.93
CA PRO A 390 -35.58 -60.89 -39.55
C PRO A 390 -35.76 -62.12 -40.46
N GLU A 391 -35.65 -63.31 -39.86
CA GLU A 391 -36.29 -64.50 -40.42
C GLU A 391 -37.81 -64.38 -40.20
N CYS A 392 -38.57 -64.51 -41.28
CA CYS A 392 -40.02 -64.59 -41.24
C CYS A 392 -40.48 -65.74 -40.33
N ASN A 393 -41.47 -65.49 -39.46
CA ASN A 393 -42.70 -66.28 -39.55
C ASN A 393 -43.86 -65.73 -38.69
N ILE A 394 -45.03 -65.74 -39.35
CA ILE A 394 -46.35 -66.17 -38.83
C ILE A 394 -46.97 -65.32 -37.69
N PHE A 395 -48.14 -64.75 -38.01
CA PHE A 395 -49.04 -63.91 -37.16
C PHE A 395 -48.69 -62.42 -36.96
N GLY A 396 -47.95 -61.80 -37.88
CA GLY A 396 -48.13 -60.37 -38.21
C GLY A 396 -47.93 -59.32 -37.10
N LEU A 397 -47.40 -59.73 -35.94
CA LEU A 397 -47.10 -58.86 -34.81
C LEU A 397 -45.73 -59.28 -34.27
N PRO A 398 -44.69 -58.45 -34.43
CA PRO A 398 -43.34 -58.81 -34.06
C PRO A 398 -43.21 -59.05 -32.54
N CYS A 399 -42.37 -60.01 -32.14
CA CYS A 399 -42.18 -60.43 -30.74
C CYS A 399 -41.84 -59.28 -29.76
N TRP A 400 -41.29 -58.16 -30.23
CA TRP A 400 -41.12 -56.98 -29.38
C TRP A 400 -42.44 -56.33 -29.02
N ILE A 401 -43.50 -56.40 -29.84
CA ILE A 401 -44.84 -55.99 -29.43
C ILE A 401 -45.40 -56.94 -28.39
N LEU A 402 -45.13 -58.25 -28.47
CA LEU A 402 -45.54 -59.21 -27.43
C LEU A 402 -44.76 -59.01 -26.12
N LEU A 403 -43.50 -58.58 -26.21
CA LEU A 403 -42.66 -58.19 -25.07
C LEU A 403 -43.07 -56.83 -24.49
N LEU A 404 -43.44 -55.87 -25.33
CA LEU A 404 -43.99 -54.57 -24.94
C LEU A 404 -45.41 -54.74 -24.36
N LEU A 405 -46.19 -55.70 -24.85
CA LEU A 405 -47.46 -56.13 -24.27
C LEU A 405 -47.23 -56.83 -22.92
N LEU A 406 -46.21 -57.68 -22.79
CA LEU A 406 -45.82 -58.30 -21.51
C LEU A 406 -45.28 -57.28 -20.51
N VAL A 407 -44.54 -56.26 -20.95
CA VAL A 407 -44.07 -55.14 -20.13
C VAL A 407 -45.22 -54.22 -19.75
N LEU A 408 -46.16 -53.95 -20.66
CA LEU A 408 -47.41 -53.24 -20.37
C LEU A 408 -48.30 -54.04 -19.42
N ILE A 409 -48.38 -55.36 -19.58
CA ILE A 409 -49.10 -56.27 -18.68
C ILE A 409 -48.38 -56.33 -17.33
N ALA A 410 -47.05 -56.32 -17.28
CA ALA A 410 -46.28 -56.28 -16.04
C ALA A 410 -46.42 -54.92 -15.33
N LEU A 411 -46.46 -53.81 -16.07
CA LEU A 411 -46.77 -52.47 -15.57
C LEU A 411 -48.23 -52.37 -15.11
N LEU A 412 -49.18 -52.94 -15.85
CA LEU A 412 -50.58 -53.04 -15.47
C LEU A 412 -50.75 -53.91 -14.22
N LEU A 413 -50.09 -55.08 -14.16
CA LEU A 413 -50.06 -55.93 -12.97
C LEU A 413 -49.40 -55.19 -11.80
N PHE A 414 -48.31 -54.45 -12.02
CA PHE A 414 -47.68 -53.63 -10.98
C PHE A 414 -48.59 -52.48 -10.50
N LEU A 415 -49.33 -51.84 -11.40
CA LEU A 415 -50.35 -50.84 -11.06
C LEU A 415 -51.57 -51.47 -10.36
N LEU A 416 -51.94 -52.70 -10.71
CA LEU A 416 -53.01 -53.48 -10.08
C LEU A 416 -52.59 -54.06 -8.72
N LEU A 417 -51.30 -54.32 -8.51
CA LEU A 417 -50.70 -54.82 -7.26
C LEU A 417 -50.37 -53.68 -6.27
N ARG A 418 -50.55 -52.41 -6.65
CA ARG A 418 -50.47 -51.30 -5.69
C ARG A 418 -51.64 -51.41 -4.70
N LYS A 419 -51.34 -51.93 -3.50
CA LYS A 419 -52.29 -51.93 -2.39
C LYS A 419 -52.78 -50.50 -2.16
N LYS A 420 -54.09 -50.30 -2.20
CA LYS A 420 -54.73 -48.98 -2.13
C LYS A 420 -54.51 -48.34 -0.76
N LYS A 421 -54.42 -47.01 -0.74
CA LYS A 421 -54.43 -46.22 0.49
C LYS A 421 -55.89 -45.88 0.85
N ILE A 422 -56.21 -45.83 2.14
CA ILE A 422 -57.58 -45.57 2.61
C ILE A 422 -57.55 -44.73 3.90
N TYR A 423 -58.59 -43.95 4.17
CA TYR A 423 -58.81 -43.34 5.48
C TYR A 423 -59.82 -44.16 6.27
N ALA A 424 -59.55 -44.51 7.53
CA ALA A 424 -60.46 -45.24 8.40
C ALA A 424 -61.00 -44.35 9.52
N ASP A 425 -62.32 -44.34 9.71
CA ASP A 425 -62.96 -43.59 10.78
C ASP A 425 -62.75 -44.23 12.17
N GLU A 426 -63.05 -43.49 13.25
CA GLU A 426 -62.79 -44.00 14.60
C GLU A 426 -63.64 -45.24 14.88
N GLU A 427 -64.86 -45.30 14.36
CA GLU A 427 -65.77 -46.41 14.60
C GLU A 427 -65.25 -47.72 14.00
N SER A 428 -64.77 -47.69 12.74
CA SER A 428 -64.19 -48.86 12.08
C SER A 428 -62.92 -49.32 12.78
N VAL A 429 -62.04 -48.40 13.16
CA VAL A 429 -60.79 -48.74 13.84
C VAL A 429 -61.08 -49.36 15.21
N ASN A 430 -62.02 -48.80 15.98
CA ASN A 430 -62.41 -49.36 17.26
C ASN A 430 -63.09 -50.73 17.13
N LYS A 431 -63.92 -50.92 16.10
CA LYS A 431 -64.53 -52.22 15.78
C LYS A 431 -63.46 -53.26 15.41
N ALA A 432 -62.47 -52.88 14.59
CA ALA A 432 -61.33 -53.74 14.26
C ALA A 432 -60.52 -54.18 15.47
N ILE A 433 -60.24 -53.24 16.38
CA ILE A 433 -59.51 -53.53 17.63
C ILE A 433 -60.33 -54.49 18.50
N LYS A 434 -61.63 -54.24 18.66
CA LYS A 434 -62.52 -55.06 19.50
C LYS A 434 -62.68 -56.48 18.96
N GLU A 435 -62.71 -56.64 17.65
CA GLU A 435 -62.92 -57.94 16.97
C GLU A 435 -61.61 -58.66 16.62
N GLY A 436 -60.45 -58.08 16.97
CA GLY A 436 -59.14 -58.64 16.62
C GLY A 436 -58.81 -58.61 15.13
N GLN A 437 -59.51 -57.77 14.35
CA GLN A 437 -59.39 -57.66 12.89
C GLN A 437 -58.38 -56.60 12.42
N LEU A 438 -57.62 -56.00 13.35
CA LEU A 438 -56.67 -54.93 13.02
C LEU A 438 -55.58 -55.40 12.02
N GLU A 439 -55.13 -56.65 12.13
CA GLU A 439 -54.18 -57.25 11.19
C GLU A 439 -54.79 -57.45 9.80
N ASN A 440 -56.03 -57.95 9.72
CA ASN A 440 -56.74 -58.13 8.44
C ASN A 440 -56.98 -56.78 7.75
N MET A 441 -57.36 -55.76 8.52
CA MET A 441 -57.45 -54.39 8.05
C MET A 441 -56.11 -53.89 7.49
N ALA A 442 -55.00 -54.06 8.23
CA ALA A 442 -53.67 -53.62 7.82
C ALA A 442 -53.13 -54.37 6.60
N ASN A 443 -53.47 -55.64 6.43
CA ASN A 443 -53.02 -56.47 5.31
C ASN A 443 -53.76 -56.16 4.00
N LYS A 444 -55.03 -55.76 4.11
CA LYS A 444 -55.88 -55.41 2.96
C LYS A 444 -55.43 -54.13 2.25
N TYR A 445 -54.89 -53.16 2.99
CA TYR A 445 -54.52 -51.85 2.46
C TYR A 445 -53.01 -51.62 2.46
N GLY A 446 -52.55 -50.70 1.61
CA GLY A 446 -51.14 -50.35 1.50
C GLY A 446 -50.69 -49.44 2.65
N LYS A 447 -51.54 -48.47 2.98
CA LYS A 447 -51.41 -47.48 4.05
C LYS A 447 -52.81 -47.05 4.51
N ILE A 448 -53.00 -46.87 5.81
CA ILE A 448 -54.28 -46.51 6.43
C ILE A 448 -54.11 -45.19 7.18
N TYR A 449 -54.85 -44.17 6.76
CA TYR A 449 -54.89 -42.88 7.45
C TYR A 449 -55.95 -42.92 8.55
N VAL A 450 -55.63 -42.42 9.74
CA VAL A 450 -56.53 -42.38 10.89
C VAL A 450 -56.43 -41.05 11.63
N SER A 451 -57.38 -40.77 12.53
CA SER A 451 -57.26 -39.62 13.44
C SER A 451 -56.02 -39.74 14.32
N ARG A 452 -55.43 -38.62 14.75
CA ARG A 452 -54.32 -38.62 15.71
C ARG A 452 -54.65 -39.44 16.97
N LYS A 453 -55.87 -39.27 17.49
CA LYS A 453 -56.38 -40.04 18.63
C LYS A 453 -56.36 -41.55 18.40
N MET A 454 -56.76 -42.01 17.20
CA MET A 454 -56.72 -43.44 16.86
C MET A 454 -55.30 -43.93 16.58
N TYR A 455 -54.45 -43.10 15.97
CA TYR A 455 -53.04 -43.41 15.77
C TYR A 455 -52.33 -43.68 17.08
N ASP A 456 -52.44 -42.77 18.05
CA ASP A 456 -51.81 -42.93 19.37
C ASP A 456 -52.31 -44.19 20.09
N LYS A 457 -53.62 -44.47 19.98
CA LYS A 457 -54.23 -45.68 20.51
C LYS A 457 -53.63 -46.96 19.90
N ILE A 458 -53.42 -47.00 18.58
CA ILE A 458 -52.83 -48.16 17.87
C ILE A 458 -51.35 -48.31 18.23
N GLN A 459 -50.58 -47.22 18.31
CA GLN A 459 -49.15 -47.27 18.63
C GLN A 459 -48.90 -47.82 20.04
N GLY A 460 -49.81 -47.54 20.98
CA GLY A 460 -49.77 -48.05 22.35
C GLY A 460 -50.21 -49.52 22.54
N MET A 461 -50.64 -50.21 21.48
CA MET A 461 -51.03 -51.63 21.57
C MET A 461 -49.82 -52.57 21.54
N ASP A 462 -49.94 -53.75 22.14
CA ASP A 462 -48.96 -54.84 22.01
C ASP A 462 -49.24 -55.65 20.72
N THR A 463 -48.92 -55.04 19.58
CA THR A 463 -49.12 -55.58 18.23
C THR A 463 -47.84 -55.43 17.41
N ASP A 464 -47.59 -56.31 16.44
CA ASP A 464 -46.41 -56.28 15.56
C ASP A 464 -46.21 -54.88 14.92
N ASP A 465 -44.98 -54.36 15.00
CA ASP A 465 -44.60 -53.07 14.41
C ASP A 465 -44.87 -53.01 12.90
N LYS A 466 -44.83 -54.15 12.19
CA LYS A 466 -45.22 -54.24 10.77
C LYS A 466 -46.68 -53.84 10.53
N ILE A 467 -47.56 -54.11 11.48
CA ILE A 467 -48.97 -53.73 11.44
C ILE A 467 -49.08 -52.25 11.82
N LYS A 468 -48.43 -51.80 12.90
CA LYS A 468 -48.45 -50.40 13.34
C LYS A 468 -47.95 -49.44 12.26
N ASN A 469 -46.89 -49.81 11.54
CA ASN A 469 -46.30 -49.02 10.45
C ASN A 469 -47.21 -48.87 9.22
N LYS A 470 -48.35 -49.57 9.16
CA LYS A 470 -49.37 -49.35 8.13
C LYS A 470 -50.26 -48.15 8.42
N PHE A 471 -50.34 -47.71 9.67
CA PHE A 471 -51.19 -46.60 10.08
C PHE A 471 -50.41 -45.29 10.10
N GLU A 472 -51.04 -44.21 9.66
CA GLU A 472 -50.47 -42.86 9.68
C GLU A 472 -51.55 -41.87 10.15
N PHE A 473 -51.19 -40.93 11.01
CA PHE A 473 -52.14 -39.92 11.44
C PHE A 473 -52.39 -38.90 10.31
N ALA A 474 -53.65 -38.49 10.17
CA ALA A 474 -54.12 -37.54 9.19
C ALA A 474 -54.84 -36.39 9.89
N ASP A 475 -54.13 -35.28 10.09
CA ASP A 475 -54.72 -34.04 10.59
C ASP A 475 -55.25 -33.18 9.45
N LEU A 476 -56.30 -32.42 9.72
CA LEU A 476 -56.83 -31.46 8.77
C LEU A 476 -55.89 -30.24 8.70
N ASP A 477 -55.46 -29.91 7.49
CA ASP A 477 -54.80 -28.64 7.20
C ASP A 477 -55.86 -27.56 6.87
N GLU A 478 -55.43 -26.37 6.47
CA GLU A 478 -56.35 -25.28 6.10
C GLU A 478 -57.34 -25.68 4.97
N LYS A 479 -56.92 -26.57 4.06
CA LYS A 479 -57.75 -27.10 2.97
C LYS A 479 -58.70 -28.18 3.49
N GLY A 480 -58.24 -29.03 4.40
CA GLY A 480 -59.07 -29.98 5.13
C GLY A 480 -60.18 -29.32 5.94
N GLU A 481 -59.88 -28.20 6.59
CA GLU A 481 -60.86 -27.43 7.36
C GLU A 481 -61.97 -26.86 6.48
N LYS A 482 -61.63 -26.38 5.27
CA LYS A 482 -62.62 -25.98 4.26
C LYS A 482 -63.48 -27.18 3.84
N TYR A 483 -62.87 -28.34 3.61
CA TYR A 483 -63.62 -29.56 3.31
C TYR A 483 -64.52 -30.02 4.46
N ARG A 484 -64.13 -29.81 5.72
CA ARG A 484 -64.98 -30.11 6.88
C ARG A 484 -66.25 -29.26 6.89
N GLN A 485 -66.13 -27.98 6.58
CA GLN A 485 -67.27 -27.07 6.46
C GLN A 485 -68.19 -27.45 5.29
N GLU A 486 -67.62 -27.89 4.16
CA GLU A 486 -68.39 -28.35 2.99
C GLU A 486 -69.09 -29.69 3.22
N CYS A 487 -68.39 -30.66 3.81
CA CYS A 487 -68.85 -32.06 3.88
C CYS A 487 -69.71 -32.33 5.14
N GLY A 488 -69.62 -31.49 6.17
CA GLY A 488 -70.34 -31.66 7.43
C GLY A 488 -69.90 -32.88 8.26
N ASP A 489 -68.73 -33.46 7.94
CA ASP A 489 -68.14 -34.61 8.62
C ASP A 489 -66.61 -34.56 8.51
N GLU A 490 -65.94 -34.73 9.65
CA GLU A 490 -64.48 -34.64 9.78
C GLU A 490 -63.75 -35.82 9.14
N HIS A 491 -64.33 -37.02 9.17
CA HIS A 491 -63.77 -38.22 8.55
C HIS A 491 -63.82 -38.12 7.02
N VAL A 492 -64.95 -37.63 6.50
CA VAL A 492 -65.12 -37.37 5.06
C VAL A 492 -64.14 -36.29 4.59
N ALA A 493 -63.95 -35.23 5.35
CA ALA A 493 -63.01 -34.16 5.03
C ALA A 493 -61.56 -34.65 4.95
N ARG A 494 -61.13 -35.52 5.87
CA ARG A 494 -59.78 -36.13 5.84
C ARG A 494 -59.61 -37.04 4.62
N ALA A 495 -60.58 -37.90 4.32
CA ALA A 495 -60.54 -38.72 3.11
C ALA A 495 -60.41 -37.86 1.83
N LYS A 496 -61.16 -36.74 1.77
CA LYS A 496 -61.10 -35.75 0.68
C LYS A 496 -59.72 -35.07 0.57
N GLN A 497 -59.14 -34.64 1.69
CA GLN A 497 -57.83 -33.98 1.74
C GLN A 497 -56.72 -34.87 1.15
N PHE A 498 -56.70 -36.14 1.53
CA PHE A 498 -55.68 -37.10 1.09
C PHE A 498 -56.00 -37.77 -0.24
N ASN A 499 -57.15 -37.47 -0.85
CA ASN A 499 -57.63 -38.07 -2.10
C ASN A 499 -57.64 -39.60 -2.02
N VAL A 500 -58.23 -40.15 -0.94
CA VAL A 500 -58.34 -41.59 -0.67
C VAL A 500 -59.79 -42.01 -0.43
N ASP A 501 -60.06 -43.31 -0.60
CA ASP A 501 -61.34 -43.92 -0.22
C ASP A 501 -61.54 -43.83 1.31
N ILE A 502 -62.76 -43.98 1.79
CA ILE A 502 -63.09 -44.02 3.23
C ILE A 502 -63.55 -45.42 3.65
N LEU A 503 -63.03 -45.90 4.77
CA LEU A 503 -63.45 -47.12 5.47
C LEU A 503 -64.28 -46.72 6.68
N THR A 504 -65.55 -47.10 6.68
CA THR A 504 -66.48 -46.72 7.73
C THR A 504 -67.45 -47.85 8.08
N ALA A 505 -67.72 -48.01 9.37
CA ALA A 505 -68.80 -48.82 9.92
C ALA A 505 -70.05 -47.96 10.21
N ASN A 506 -69.92 -46.64 10.09
CA ASN A 506 -70.95 -45.66 10.40
C ASN A 506 -71.79 -45.32 9.16
N ASP A 507 -73.09 -45.54 9.23
CA ASP A 507 -74.02 -45.28 8.11
C ASP A 507 -74.12 -43.80 7.75
N GLU A 508 -74.01 -42.90 8.72
CA GLU A 508 -74.07 -41.45 8.48
C GLU A 508 -72.81 -40.97 7.77
N THR A 509 -71.63 -41.40 8.22
CA THR A 509 -70.36 -41.07 7.56
C THR A 509 -70.29 -41.68 6.15
N ALA A 510 -70.79 -42.90 5.95
CA ALA A 510 -70.92 -43.52 4.63
C ALA A 510 -71.77 -42.67 3.68
N LYS A 511 -72.97 -42.27 4.13
CA LYS A 511 -73.87 -41.43 3.34
C LYS A 511 -73.23 -40.09 2.97
N LYS A 512 -72.62 -39.39 3.93
CA LYS A 512 -71.94 -38.11 3.69
C LYS A 512 -70.75 -38.24 2.74
N ALA A 513 -70.03 -39.36 2.78
CA ALA A 513 -68.94 -39.64 1.85
C ALA A 513 -69.45 -39.81 0.40
N GLU A 514 -70.54 -40.54 0.21
CA GLU A 514 -71.16 -40.72 -1.11
C GLU A 514 -71.68 -39.39 -1.69
N GLU A 515 -72.34 -38.57 -0.86
CA GLU A 515 -72.78 -37.21 -1.24
C GLU A 515 -71.60 -36.33 -1.69
N ASN A 516 -70.43 -36.54 -1.10
CA ASN A 516 -69.19 -35.83 -1.44
C ASN A 516 -68.32 -36.54 -2.50
N LYS A 517 -68.88 -37.55 -3.20
CA LYS A 517 -68.22 -38.32 -4.27
C LYS A 517 -66.93 -39.03 -3.82
N ILE A 518 -66.84 -39.39 -2.54
CA ILE A 518 -65.76 -40.21 -1.99
C ILE A 518 -66.23 -41.65 -1.95
N LYS A 519 -65.40 -42.56 -2.45
CA LYS A 519 -65.74 -43.98 -2.50
C LYS A 519 -65.74 -44.58 -1.10
N VAL A 520 -66.86 -45.17 -0.72
CA VAL A 520 -67.04 -45.84 0.58
C VAL A 520 -66.65 -47.30 0.49
N LYS A 521 -65.93 -47.76 1.52
CA LYS A 521 -65.70 -49.15 1.87
C LYS A 521 -66.36 -49.44 3.20
N ARG A 522 -67.24 -50.42 3.21
CA ARG A 522 -67.89 -50.87 4.44
C ARG A 522 -66.92 -51.70 5.26
N TYR A 523 -66.91 -51.49 6.57
CA TYR A 523 -66.09 -52.28 7.47
C TYR A 523 -66.35 -53.79 7.30
N GLU A 524 -67.59 -54.17 7.02
CA GLU A 524 -68.00 -55.56 6.78
C GLU A 524 -67.32 -56.20 5.55
N GLU A 525 -66.67 -55.41 4.69
CA GLU A 525 -65.89 -55.94 3.57
C GLU A 525 -64.48 -56.39 3.99
N ILE A 526 -63.97 -55.95 5.14
CA ILE A 526 -62.65 -56.35 5.68
C ILE A 526 -62.73 -57.77 6.21
#